data_AF-A0A3N7G4H3-F1
#
_entry.id   AF-A0A3N7G4H3-F1
#
_cell.length_a   1.000
_cell.length_b   1.000
_cell.length_c   1.000
_cell.angle_alpha   90.00
_cell.angle_beta   90.00
_cell.angle_gamma   90.00
#
_symmetry.space_group_name_H-M   'P 1'
#
loop_
_entity.id
_entity.type
_entity.pdbx_description
1 polymer ?
#
loop_
_entity_poly.entity_id
_entity_poly.type
_entity_poly.pdbx_seq_one_letter_code
_entity_poly.pdbx_strand_id
1 'polypeptide(L)'
;MELILLPLSWACLASELLELGFVLRDEVPVIRRFTGGGTVIVDHGTIFVTLICNKDDVPGVQPYPRSIMSWSGLLYGQVLRGIGDFQLRENDYVFGDRKFGGNAQSITKNRWIHHTSFLWDYEVKNMAYLKLPARAPEYRSARDHSEFICRVKEYLPRSLFVEKTTKALETHFSLQPVNSETIGAVHEGGFVHTTSLLTKQELKDALASSLESIAHSS
;
A
#
# COMPACT_ATOMS: atom_id res chain seq x y z
N MET A 1 -16.78 2.81 -1.40
CA MET A 1 -16.42 2.51 -0.01
C MET A 1 -14.99 2.97 0.19
N GLU A 2 -14.72 3.71 1.26
CA GLU A 2 -13.39 4.21 1.62
C GLU A 2 -12.92 3.44 2.85
N LEU A 3 -11.64 3.11 2.96
CA LEU A 3 -11.06 2.48 4.15
C LEU A 3 -9.59 2.86 4.31
N ILE A 4 -9.09 2.81 5.54
CA ILE A 4 -7.70 3.11 5.88
C ILE A 4 -6.97 1.82 6.23
N LEU A 5 -5.80 1.60 5.63
CA LEU A 5 -4.91 0.49 5.98
C LEU A 5 -3.73 1.00 6.81
N LEU A 6 -3.74 0.70 8.10
CA LEU A 6 -2.59 0.87 8.99
C LEU A 6 -1.57 -0.27 8.79
N PRO A 7 -0.27 -0.03 8.96
CA PRO A 7 0.74 -1.09 8.94
C PRO A 7 0.67 -1.98 10.18
N LEU A 8 1.22 -3.19 10.09
CA LEU A 8 1.22 -4.16 11.20
C LEU A 8 1.86 -3.62 12.49
N SER A 9 2.86 -2.74 12.39
CA SER A 9 3.67 -2.27 13.52
C SER A 9 2.84 -1.73 14.70
N TRP A 10 2.85 -2.46 15.82
CA TRP A 10 2.18 -2.07 17.07
C TRP A 10 2.74 -0.78 17.68
N ALA A 11 3.99 -0.44 17.35
CA ALA A 11 4.60 0.83 17.75
C ALA A 11 4.03 2.04 17.00
N CYS A 12 3.23 1.84 15.94
CA CYS A 12 2.58 2.92 15.22
C CYS A 12 1.14 3.05 15.71
N LEU A 13 0.88 4.08 16.52
CA LEU A 13 -0.43 4.34 17.09
C LEU A 13 -1.34 4.98 16.04
N ALA A 14 -2.63 4.64 16.04
CA ALA A 14 -3.59 5.22 15.09
C ALA A 14 -3.65 6.75 15.21
N SER A 15 -3.51 7.29 16.43
CA SER A 15 -3.46 8.72 16.72
C SER A 15 -2.25 9.45 16.13
N GLU A 16 -1.13 8.75 15.90
CA GLU A 16 0.07 9.33 15.27
C GLU A 16 -0.03 9.38 13.75
N LEU A 17 -0.89 8.52 13.17
CA LEU A 17 -0.99 8.32 11.72
C LEU A 17 -2.22 8.99 11.11
N LEU A 18 -3.28 9.17 11.89
CA LEU A 18 -4.60 9.57 11.42
C LEU A 18 -5.12 10.83 12.11
N GLU A 19 -5.90 11.59 11.35
CA GLU A 19 -6.79 12.62 11.90
C GLU A 19 -8.06 11.95 12.46
N LEU A 20 -7.94 11.39 13.66
CA LEU A 20 -8.98 10.54 14.29
C LEU A 20 -10.34 11.22 14.41
N GLY A 21 -10.41 12.54 14.57
CA GLY A 21 -11.67 13.28 14.60
C GLY A 21 -12.44 13.19 13.28
N PHE A 22 -11.75 13.32 12.14
CA PHE A 22 -12.37 13.18 10.82
C PHE A 22 -12.73 11.72 10.53
N VAL A 23 -11.83 10.79 10.86
CA VAL A 23 -12.06 9.34 10.69
C VAL A 23 -13.30 8.87 11.47
N LEU A 24 -13.46 9.31 12.72
CA LEU A 24 -14.61 8.94 13.56
C LEU A 24 -15.91 9.60 13.10
N ARG A 25 -15.86 10.86 12.63
CA ARG A 25 -17.03 11.60 12.14
C ARG A 25 -17.57 10.98 10.86
N ASP A 26 -16.68 10.64 9.94
CA ASP A 26 -17.03 10.15 8.61
C ASP A 26 -17.14 8.60 8.58
N GLU A 27 -16.99 7.97 9.75
CA GLU A 27 -17.10 6.52 9.99
C GLU A 27 -16.23 5.66 9.05
N VAL A 28 -15.03 6.15 8.74
CA VAL A 28 -14.10 5.47 7.82
C VAL A 28 -13.52 4.22 8.51
N PRO A 29 -13.71 3.01 7.97
CA PRO A 29 -13.13 1.78 8.53
C PRO A 29 -11.60 1.85 8.56
N VAL A 30 -11.02 1.44 9.69
CA VAL A 30 -9.56 1.40 9.89
C VAL A 30 -9.12 -0.05 10.10
N ILE A 31 -8.32 -0.58 9.19
CA ILE A 31 -7.83 -1.95 9.22
C ILE A 31 -6.32 -1.93 9.43
N ARG A 32 -5.83 -2.64 10.45
CA ARG A 32 -4.42 -2.96 10.59
C ARG A 32 -4.11 -4.18 9.74
N ARG A 33 -3.26 -4.04 8.74
CA ARG A 33 -2.90 -5.14 7.81
C ARG A 33 -1.75 -5.98 8.34
N PHE A 34 -1.60 -7.18 7.79
CA PHE A 34 -0.52 -8.12 8.15
C PHE A 34 0.87 -7.79 7.60
N THR A 35 1.01 -6.75 6.75
CA THR A 35 2.29 -6.28 6.21
C THR A 35 2.77 -4.99 6.89
N GLY A 36 4.07 -4.74 6.86
CA GLY A 36 4.66 -3.46 7.29
C GLY A 36 4.43 -2.33 6.27
N GLY A 37 5.18 -1.22 6.40
CA GLY A 37 5.12 -0.07 5.48
C GLY A 37 4.38 1.14 6.07
N GLY A 38 3.93 2.05 5.21
CA GLY A 38 3.20 3.26 5.63
C GLY A 38 1.68 3.07 5.70
N THR A 39 0.97 4.08 6.20
CA THR A 39 -0.50 4.13 6.15
C THR A 39 -0.98 4.54 4.76
N VAL A 40 -2.05 3.89 4.29
CA VAL A 40 -2.69 4.25 3.01
C VAL A 40 -4.20 4.39 3.20
N ILE A 41 -4.77 5.39 2.53
CA ILE A 41 -6.21 5.50 2.33
C ILE A 41 -6.57 4.81 1.01
N VAL A 42 -7.66 4.05 1.03
CA VAL A 42 -8.11 3.22 -0.08
C VAL A 42 -9.52 3.65 -0.45
N ASP A 43 -9.72 3.90 -1.73
CA ASP A 43 -11.01 4.25 -2.31
C ASP A 43 -11.24 3.51 -3.64
N HIS A 44 -12.31 3.85 -4.33
CA HIS A 44 -12.67 3.29 -5.64
C HIS A 44 -11.63 3.60 -6.74
N GLY A 45 -10.79 4.62 -6.53
CA GLY A 45 -9.69 5.02 -7.39
C GLY A 45 -8.35 4.39 -6.99
N THR A 46 -8.33 3.39 -6.11
CA THR A 46 -7.13 2.65 -5.75
C THR A 46 -7.10 1.29 -6.45
N ILE A 47 -5.97 0.95 -7.09
CA ILE A 47 -5.77 -0.37 -7.69
C ILE A 47 -4.71 -1.12 -6.89
N PHE A 48 -5.01 -2.35 -6.50
CA PHE A 48 -4.04 -3.25 -5.89
C PHE A 48 -3.53 -4.27 -6.91
N VAL A 49 -2.21 -4.47 -6.91
CA VAL A 49 -1.58 -5.64 -7.52
C VAL A 49 -0.83 -6.37 -6.42
N THR A 50 -1.09 -7.67 -6.26
CA THR A 50 -0.41 -8.51 -5.27
C THR A 50 0.25 -9.69 -5.96
N LEU A 51 1.54 -9.86 -5.72
CA LEU A 51 2.34 -10.99 -6.17
C LEU A 51 2.58 -11.89 -4.95
N ILE A 52 2.12 -13.13 -5.02
CA ILE A 52 2.29 -14.16 -4.00
C ILE A 52 3.15 -15.26 -4.61
N CYS A 53 4.38 -15.39 -4.13
CA CYS A 53 5.37 -16.27 -4.74
C CYS A 53 6.02 -17.16 -3.69
N ASN A 54 6.36 -18.39 -4.06
CA ASN A 54 7.37 -19.16 -3.37
C ASN A 54 8.74 -18.52 -3.58
N LYS A 55 9.66 -18.82 -2.68
CA LYS A 55 11.03 -18.27 -2.71
C LYS A 55 11.77 -18.56 -4.03
N ASP A 56 11.41 -19.64 -4.73
CA ASP A 56 12.09 -20.10 -5.95
C ASP A 56 11.29 -19.82 -7.23
N ASP A 57 10.08 -19.24 -7.13
CA ASP A 57 9.22 -18.97 -8.31
C ASP A 57 9.83 -17.91 -9.25
N VAL A 58 10.70 -17.04 -8.72
CA VAL A 58 11.39 -16.00 -9.48
C VAL A 58 12.89 -16.17 -9.37
N PRO A 59 13.56 -16.69 -10.42
CA PRO A 59 15.00 -16.93 -10.40
C PRO A 59 15.80 -15.67 -10.05
N GLY A 60 16.73 -15.79 -9.10
CA GLY A 60 17.60 -14.70 -8.66
C GLY A 60 16.96 -13.73 -7.65
N VAL A 61 15.66 -13.85 -7.37
CA VAL A 61 15.00 -13.05 -6.33
C VAL A 61 15.07 -13.79 -5.01
N GLN A 62 15.72 -13.15 -4.05
CA GLN A 62 15.86 -13.69 -2.70
C GLN A 62 14.71 -13.15 -1.83
N PRO A 63 14.24 -13.93 -0.83
CA PRO A 63 13.16 -13.53 0.05
C PRO A 63 13.64 -12.52 1.10
N TYR A 64 14.06 -11.34 0.66
CA TYR A 64 14.36 -10.19 1.50
C TYR A 64 13.92 -8.89 0.80
N PRO A 65 13.60 -7.82 1.56
CA PRO A 65 12.84 -6.72 1.01
C PRO A 65 13.44 -6.04 -0.23
N ARG A 66 14.75 -5.77 -0.19
CA ARG A 66 15.46 -5.09 -1.28
C ARG A 66 15.50 -5.89 -2.58
N SER A 67 15.64 -7.22 -2.52
CA SER A 67 15.69 -8.05 -3.75
C SER A 67 14.31 -8.10 -4.42
N ILE A 68 13.26 -8.29 -3.63
CA ILE A 68 11.88 -8.27 -4.13
C ILE A 68 11.53 -6.89 -4.71
N MET A 69 11.87 -5.80 -4.01
CA MET A 69 11.65 -4.44 -4.51
C MET A 69 12.41 -4.16 -5.81
N SER A 70 13.69 -4.56 -5.89
CA SER A 70 14.49 -4.37 -7.11
C SER A 70 13.87 -5.10 -8.30
N TRP A 71 13.48 -6.36 -8.11
CA TRP A 71 12.83 -7.14 -9.16
C TRP A 71 11.49 -6.54 -9.59
N SER A 72 10.61 -6.17 -8.66
CA SER A 72 9.33 -5.57 -9.02
C SER A 72 9.49 -4.19 -9.65
N GLY A 73 10.52 -3.44 -9.25
CA GLY A 73 10.93 -2.20 -9.93
C GLY A 73 11.32 -2.43 -11.39
N LEU A 74 12.09 -3.48 -11.69
CA LEU A 74 12.42 -3.85 -13.07
C LEU A 74 11.18 -4.27 -13.87
N LEU A 75 10.29 -5.06 -13.25
CA LEU A 75 9.03 -5.48 -13.86
C LEU A 75 8.17 -4.25 -14.25
N TYR A 76 7.89 -3.35 -13.30
CA TYR A 76 7.09 -2.16 -13.58
C TYR A 76 7.82 -1.14 -14.45
N GLY A 77 9.15 -1.12 -14.48
CA GLY A 77 9.93 -0.36 -15.45
C GLY A 77 9.69 -0.80 -16.89
N GLN A 78 9.39 -2.08 -17.13
CA GLN A 78 8.95 -2.55 -18.44
C GLN A 78 7.50 -2.14 -18.73
N VAL A 79 6.61 -2.29 -17.74
CA VAL A 79 5.19 -1.90 -17.85
C VAL A 79 5.08 -0.41 -18.21
N LEU A 80 5.81 0.45 -17.52
CA LEU A 80 5.74 1.91 -17.62
C LEU A 80 6.78 2.49 -18.58
N ARG A 81 7.43 1.67 -19.41
CA ARG A 81 8.39 2.16 -20.40
C ARG A 81 7.71 3.16 -21.35
N GLY A 82 8.27 4.37 -21.40
CA GLY A 82 7.75 5.48 -22.21
C GLY A 82 6.55 6.20 -21.60
N ILE A 83 6.20 5.92 -20.35
CA ILE A 83 5.07 6.52 -19.62
C ILE A 83 5.63 7.21 -18.37
N GLY A 84 5.62 8.54 -18.38
CA GLY A 84 6.23 9.34 -17.31
C GLY A 84 7.73 9.03 -17.12
N ASP A 85 8.29 9.54 -16.02
CA ASP A 85 9.66 9.24 -15.58
C ASP A 85 9.60 8.23 -14.43
N PHE A 86 9.29 6.98 -14.75
CA PHE A 86 9.14 5.93 -13.73
C PHE A 86 10.47 5.64 -13.02
N GLN A 87 10.45 5.69 -11.70
CA GLN A 87 11.58 5.27 -10.87
C GLN A 87 11.09 4.49 -9.65
N LEU A 88 11.93 3.57 -9.18
CA LEU A 88 11.82 3.00 -7.84
C LEU A 88 12.67 3.86 -6.89
N ARG A 89 12.03 4.47 -5.89
CA ARG A 89 12.71 5.23 -4.83
C ARG A 89 12.35 4.68 -3.47
N GLU A 90 13.34 4.12 -2.77
CA GLU A 90 13.14 3.38 -1.53
C GLU A 90 12.10 2.26 -1.69
N ASN A 91 10.88 2.45 -1.16
CA ASN A 91 9.75 1.51 -1.26
C ASN A 91 8.60 2.05 -2.13
N ASP A 92 8.83 3.14 -2.86
CA ASP A 92 7.82 3.85 -3.62
C ASP A 92 8.07 3.77 -5.12
N TYR A 93 6.98 3.70 -5.87
CA TYR A 93 6.98 3.94 -7.32
C TYR A 93 6.60 5.38 -7.58
N VAL A 94 7.43 6.06 -8.37
CA VAL A 94 7.31 7.51 -8.61
C VAL A 94 7.37 7.82 -10.10
N PHE A 95 6.68 8.91 -10.49
CA PHE A 95 6.92 9.60 -11.76
C PHE A 95 7.67 10.89 -11.45
N GLY A 96 8.96 10.95 -11.82
CA GLY A 96 9.87 12.00 -11.37
C GLY A 96 9.98 11.99 -9.84
N ASP A 97 9.53 13.06 -9.19
CA ASP A 97 9.54 13.19 -7.72
C ASP A 97 8.16 12.98 -7.08
N ARG A 98 7.15 12.53 -7.84
CA ARG A 98 5.78 12.32 -7.33
C ARG A 98 5.45 10.84 -7.20
N LYS A 99 5.08 10.43 -5.98
CA LYS A 99 4.70 9.06 -5.67
C LYS A 99 3.34 8.71 -6.27
N PHE A 100 3.23 7.54 -6.89
CA PHE A 100 1.97 6.98 -7.36
C PHE A 100 1.75 5.53 -6.90
N GLY A 101 2.79 4.86 -6.41
CA GLY A 101 2.71 3.48 -5.92
C GLY A 101 3.35 3.32 -4.55
N GLY A 102 2.64 2.73 -3.60
CA GLY A 102 3.16 2.36 -2.28
C GLY A 102 3.26 0.84 -2.13
N ASN A 103 4.44 0.35 -1.75
CA ASN A 103 4.71 -1.08 -1.65
C ASN A 103 4.81 -1.56 -0.20
N ALA A 104 4.33 -2.77 0.03
CA ALA A 104 4.52 -3.47 1.30
C ALA A 104 4.62 -4.98 1.08
N GLN A 105 5.31 -5.65 2.00
CA GLN A 105 5.70 -7.04 1.86
C GLN A 105 5.45 -7.83 3.15
N SER A 106 5.20 -9.12 2.99
CA SER A 106 5.30 -10.12 4.07
C SER A 106 6.18 -11.26 3.56
N ILE A 107 7.18 -11.63 4.35
CA ILE A 107 8.21 -12.57 3.94
C ILE A 107 8.31 -13.67 5.00
N THR A 108 8.25 -14.90 4.54
CA THR A 108 8.51 -16.11 5.33
C THR A 108 9.69 -16.85 4.72
N LYS A 109 10.13 -17.94 5.37
CA LYS A 109 11.27 -18.74 4.89
C LYS A 109 11.10 -19.23 3.44
N ASN A 110 9.87 -19.58 3.04
CA ASN A 110 9.62 -20.27 1.77
C ASN A 110 8.74 -19.46 0.80
N ARG A 111 8.17 -18.35 1.24
CA ARG A 111 7.21 -17.56 0.45
C ARG A 111 7.34 -16.09 0.78
N TRP A 112 7.01 -15.26 -0.20
CA TRP A 112 6.89 -13.82 -0.01
C TRP A 112 5.65 -13.31 -0.73
N ILE A 113 5.11 -12.23 -0.16
CA ILE A 113 4.01 -11.46 -0.69
C ILE A 113 4.54 -10.06 -0.93
N HIS A 114 4.28 -9.52 -2.11
CA HIS A 114 4.53 -8.14 -2.47
C HIS A 114 3.25 -7.53 -3.00
N HIS A 115 2.67 -6.59 -2.27
CA HIS A 115 1.54 -5.82 -2.77
C HIS A 115 1.93 -4.38 -3.04
N THR A 116 1.34 -3.85 -4.10
CA THR A 116 1.44 -2.45 -4.49
C THR A 116 0.05 -1.86 -4.48
N SER A 117 -0.08 -0.71 -3.82
CA SER A 117 -1.23 0.19 -3.94
C SER A 117 -0.91 1.25 -4.98
N PHE A 118 -1.60 1.23 -6.11
CA PHE A 118 -1.51 2.25 -7.15
C PHE A 118 -2.58 3.30 -6.94
N LEU A 119 -2.14 4.56 -6.81
CA LEU A 119 -2.96 5.75 -6.70
C LEU A 119 -3.54 6.08 -8.08
N TRP A 120 -4.58 5.35 -8.49
CA TRP A 120 -5.07 5.40 -9.86
C TRP A 120 -5.83 6.69 -10.14
N ASP A 121 -6.92 6.92 -9.43
CA ASP A 121 -7.80 8.09 -9.55
C ASP A 121 -8.43 8.43 -8.19
N TYR A 122 -7.58 8.58 -7.17
CA TYR A 122 -8.02 8.76 -5.80
C TYR A 122 -8.68 10.13 -5.57
N GLU A 123 -9.51 10.18 -4.54
CA GLU A 123 -10.19 11.39 -4.08
C GLU A 123 -9.26 12.21 -3.16
N VAL A 124 -8.85 13.40 -3.58
CA VAL A 124 -7.87 14.23 -2.83
C VAL A 124 -8.36 14.58 -1.43
N LYS A 125 -9.68 14.79 -1.25
CA LYS A 125 -10.29 15.06 0.06
C LYS A 125 -9.94 13.98 1.09
N ASN A 126 -9.73 12.74 0.65
CA ASN A 126 -9.45 11.61 1.54
C ASN A 126 -8.03 11.68 2.15
N MET A 127 -7.15 12.53 1.62
CA MET A 127 -5.85 12.81 2.24
C MET A 127 -5.99 13.56 3.57
N ALA A 128 -7.13 14.22 3.82
CA ALA A 128 -7.39 14.89 5.10
C ALA A 128 -7.49 13.91 6.28
N TYR A 129 -7.70 12.62 6.04
CA TYR A 129 -7.71 11.59 7.09
C TYR A 129 -6.30 11.22 7.58
N LEU A 130 -5.26 11.56 6.84
CA LEU A 130 -3.89 11.13 7.09
C LEU A 130 -3.05 12.27 7.67
N LYS A 131 -2.31 11.95 8.72
CA LYS A 131 -1.23 12.82 9.21
C LYS A 131 0.01 12.69 8.34
N LEU A 132 0.84 13.73 8.33
CA LEU A 132 2.19 13.61 7.77
C LEU A 132 2.97 12.57 8.58
N PRO A 133 3.61 11.58 7.92
CA PRO A 133 4.32 10.54 8.63
C PRO A 133 5.56 11.11 9.32
N ALA A 134 5.77 10.75 10.59
CA ALA A 134 6.94 11.17 11.36
C ALA A 134 8.27 10.74 10.70
N ARG A 135 8.25 9.65 9.93
CA ARG A 135 9.34 9.22 9.05
C ARG A 135 8.86 9.23 7.61
N ALA A 136 9.32 10.21 6.85
CA ALA A 136 9.10 10.32 5.41
C ALA A 136 10.41 10.06 4.66
N PRO A 137 10.35 9.59 3.40
CA PRO A 137 11.54 9.48 2.57
C PRO A 137 12.10 10.89 2.29
N GLU A 138 13.43 11.00 2.18
CA GLU A 138 14.12 12.30 2.04
C GLU A 138 13.64 13.08 0.81
N TYR A 139 13.41 12.37 -0.30
CA TYR A 139 12.94 12.96 -1.55
C TYR A 139 11.51 13.55 -1.46
N ARG A 140 10.76 13.27 -0.39
CA ARG A 140 9.50 13.99 -0.12
C ARG A 140 9.74 15.48 0.00
N SER A 141 10.91 15.91 0.50
CA SER A 141 11.28 17.32 0.60
C SER A 141 10.22 18.15 1.35
N ALA A 142 9.72 17.60 2.46
CA ALA A 142 8.67 18.20 3.31
C ALA A 142 7.33 18.58 2.63
N ARG A 143 7.13 18.18 1.36
CA ARG A 143 5.88 18.40 0.62
C ARG A 143 4.69 17.78 1.33
N ASP A 144 3.54 18.44 1.21
CA ASP A 144 2.28 17.88 1.67
C ASP A 144 1.85 16.68 0.80
N HIS A 145 0.72 16.05 1.14
CA HIS A 145 0.25 14.89 0.38
C HIS A 145 -0.08 15.23 -1.08
N SER A 146 -0.70 16.38 -1.34
CA SER A 146 -1.15 16.78 -2.67
C SER A 146 0.00 17.11 -3.63
N GLU A 147 1.10 17.65 -3.10
CA GLU A 147 2.32 17.95 -3.85
C GLU A 147 3.22 16.72 -4.03
N PHE A 148 3.15 15.78 -3.09
CA PHE A 148 4.02 14.60 -3.06
C PHE A 148 3.51 13.45 -3.93
N ILE A 149 2.20 13.32 -4.12
CA ILE A 149 1.60 12.18 -4.83
C ILE A 149 0.96 12.60 -6.16
N CYS A 150 0.74 11.65 -7.06
CA CYS A 150 0.03 11.90 -8.32
C CYS A 150 -0.85 10.71 -8.72
N ARG A 151 -1.80 10.96 -9.64
CA ARG A 151 -2.72 9.96 -10.17
C ARG A 151 -2.12 9.26 -11.38
N VAL A 152 -2.17 7.94 -11.40
CA VAL A 152 -1.69 7.16 -12.57
C VAL A 152 -2.59 7.37 -13.79
N LYS A 153 -3.89 7.62 -13.59
CA LYS A 153 -4.86 7.88 -14.68
C LYS A 153 -4.45 9.05 -15.59
N GLU A 154 -3.68 10.01 -15.08
CA GLU A 154 -3.15 11.15 -15.85
C GLU A 154 -2.08 10.74 -16.87
N TYR A 155 -1.47 9.57 -16.69
CA TYR A 155 -0.35 9.08 -17.52
C TYR A 155 -0.75 7.89 -18.40
N LEU A 156 -1.69 7.07 -17.95
CA LEU A 156 -1.99 5.78 -18.59
C LEU A 156 -3.44 5.33 -18.39
N PRO A 157 -4.15 4.84 -19.43
CA PRO A 157 -5.44 4.18 -19.27
C PRO A 157 -5.36 2.84 -18.51
N ARG A 158 -6.41 2.49 -17.77
CA ARG A 158 -6.42 1.30 -16.90
C ARG A 158 -6.31 0.01 -17.69
N SER A 159 -6.99 -0.08 -18.83
CA SER A 159 -6.90 -1.22 -19.75
C SER A 159 -5.47 -1.45 -20.22
N LEU A 160 -4.78 -0.36 -20.61
CA LEU A 160 -3.40 -0.44 -21.08
C LEU A 160 -2.42 -0.81 -19.96
N PHE A 161 -2.66 -0.37 -18.72
CA PHE A 161 -1.90 -0.82 -17.55
C PHE A 161 -2.03 -2.32 -17.32
N VAL A 162 -3.26 -2.85 -17.36
CA VAL A 162 -3.51 -4.28 -17.21
C VAL A 162 -2.84 -5.07 -18.33
N GLU A 163 -3.02 -4.65 -19.58
CA GLU A 163 -2.40 -5.30 -20.75
C GLU A 163 -0.87 -5.36 -20.64
N LYS A 164 -0.22 -4.22 -20.35
CA LYS A 164 1.23 -4.13 -20.19
C LYS A 164 1.73 -4.93 -18.99
N THR A 165 0.97 -4.97 -17.90
CA THR A 165 1.31 -5.76 -16.71
C THR A 165 1.24 -7.26 -17.02
N THR A 166 0.17 -7.73 -17.67
CA THR A 166 0.06 -9.12 -18.14
C THR A 166 1.23 -9.48 -19.04
N LYS A 167 1.52 -8.65 -20.06
CA LYS A 167 2.62 -8.89 -21.00
C LYS A 167 3.99 -8.93 -20.31
N ALA A 168 4.23 -8.06 -19.33
CA ALA A 168 5.48 -8.08 -18.56
C ALA A 168 5.60 -9.35 -17.71
N LEU A 169 4.51 -9.76 -17.06
CA LEU A 169 4.46 -10.99 -16.26
C LEU A 169 4.62 -12.26 -17.12
N GLU A 170 4.12 -12.29 -18.36
CA GLU A 170 4.29 -13.40 -19.31
C GLU A 170 5.76 -13.68 -19.65
N THR A 171 6.66 -12.70 -19.46
CA THR A 171 8.11 -12.92 -19.62
C THR A 171 8.73 -13.75 -18.51
N HIS A 172 8.03 -13.88 -17.38
CA HIS A 172 8.49 -14.58 -16.17
C HIS A 172 7.62 -15.80 -15.82
N PHE A 173 6.34 -15.78 -16.17
CA PHE A 173 5.35 -16.76 -15.74
C PHE A 173 4.41 -17.17 -16.88
N SER A 174 3.88 -18.39 -16.82
CA SER A 174 2.71 -18.77 -17.60
C SER A 174 1.45 -18.27 -16.90
N LEU A 175 0.70 -17.38 -17.55
CA LEU A 175 -0.49 -16.77 -16.96
C LEU A 175 -1.78 -17.49 -17.38
N GLN A 176 -2.67 -17.69 -16.41
CA GLN A 176 -4.04 -18.13 -16.66
C GLN A 176 -5.01 -17.22 -15.89
N PRO A 177 -5.98 -16.58 -16.58
CA PRO A 177 -7.04 -15.83 -15.90
C PRO A 177 -7.92 -16.77 -15.08
N VAL A 178 -8.19 -16.40 -13.83
CA VAL A 178 -9.05 -17.16 -12.92
C VAL A 178 -10.11 -16.23 -12.36
N ASN A 179 -11.37 -16.69 -12.27
CA ASN A 179 -12.43 -15.96 -11.60
C ASN A 179 -12.27 -16.10 -10.08
N SER A 180 -12.42 -15.02 -9.31
CA SER A 180 -12.39 -15.06 -7.85
C SER A 180 -13.34 -16.09 -7.25
N GLU A 181 -14.48 -16.35 -7.87
CA GLU A 181 -15.46 -17.37 -7.41
C GLU A 181 -14.94 -18.81 -7.52
N THR A 182 -13.96 -19.05 -8.40
CA THR A 182 -13.36 -20.38 -8.62
C THR A 182 -12.17 -20.67 -7.69
N ILE A 183 -11.66 -19.65 -6.99
CA ILE A 183 -10.69 -19.83 -5.91
C ILE A 183 -11.49 -20.31 -4.69
N GLY A 184 -11.68 -21.62 -4.59
CA GLY A 184 -12.37 -22.23 -3.44
C GLY A 184 -11.79 -21.73 -2.12
N ALA A 185 -12.62 -21.62 -1.08
CA ALA A 185 -12.17 -21.28 0.27
C ALA A 185 -11.10 -22.28 0.71
N VAL A 186 -9.83 -21.86 0.68
CA VAL A 186 -8.72 -22.72 1.10
C VAL A 186 -8.72 -22.76 2.63
N HIS A 187 -9.23 -23.88 3.14
CA HIS A 187 -9.09 -24.48 4.47
C HIS A 187 -8.99 -23.58 5.71
N GLU A 188 -9.96 -23.81 6.60
CA GLU A 188 -9.98 -23.60 8.05
C GLU A 188 -8.79 -24.31 8.74
N GLY A 189 -7.57 -23.86 8.51
CA GLY A 189 -6.45 -24.10 9.42
C GLY A 189 -6.46 -23.02 10.51
N GLY A 190 -6.03 -23.36 11.73
CA GLY A 190 -5.89 -22.43 12.87
C GLY A 190 -4.82 -21.34 12.68
N PHE A 191 -4.75 -20.72 11.50
CA PHE A 191 -3.89 -19.60 11.21
C PHE A 191 -4.44 -18.36 11.90
N VAL A 192 -3.68 -17.82 12.84
CA VAL A 192 -4.06 -16.57 13.50
C VAL A 192 -3.83 -15.42 12.52
N HIS A 193 -4.92 -14.87 12.00
CA HIS A 193 -4.87 -13.68 11.16
C HIS A 193 -4.38 -12.49 12.00
N THR A 194 -3.31 -11.84 11.55
CA THR A 194 -2.81 -10.60 12.16
C THR A 194 -3.40 -9.34 11.54
N THR A 195 -4.29 -9.49 10.56
CA THR A 195 -5.11 -8.39 10.04
C THR A 195 -6.32 -8.21 10.93
N SER A 196 -6.55 -7.00 11.42
CA SER A 196 -7.65 -6.68 12.33
C SER A 196 -8.34 -5.39 11.94
N LEU A 197 -9.67 -5.39 12.03
CA LEU A 197 -10.47 -4.17 11.99
C LEU A 197 -10.43 -3.51 13.36
N LEU A 198 -10.04 -2.24 13.43
CA LEU A 198 -10.09 -1.48 14.67
C LEU A 198 -11.54 -1.11 14.96
N THR A 199 -11.94 -1.32 16.21
CA THR A 199 -13.27 -0.97 16.71
C THR A 199 -13.40 0.54 16.87
N LYS A 200 -14.65 1.02 16.84
CA LYS A 200 -14.96 2.43 17.13
C LYS A 200 -14.50 2.85 18.54
N GLN A 201 -14.48 1.93 19.50
CA GLN A 201 -14.01 2.20 20.86
C GLN A 201 -12.48 2.39 20.88
N GLU A 202 -11.72 1.50 20.25
CA GLU A 202 -10.25 1.64 20.16
C GLU A 202 -9.83 2.98 19.52
N LEU A 203 -10.54 3.42 18.48
CA LEU A 203 -10.28 4.71 17.84
C LEU A 203 -10.63 5.91 18.74
N LYS A 204 -11.71 5.81 19.55
CA LYS A 204 -12.06 6.83 20.53
C LYS A 204 -11.05 6.91 21.67
N ASP A 205 -10.61 5.76 22.18
CA ASP A 205 -9.62 5.69 23.25
C ASP A 205 -8.28 6.27 22.78
N ALA A 206 -7.87 5.97 21.55
CA ALA A 206 -6.68 6.55 20.93
C ALA A 206 -6.79 8.09 20.76
N LEU A 207 -7.97 8.61 20.43
CA LEU A 207 -8.21 10.05 20.34
C LEU A 207 -8.13 10.71 21.72
N ALA A 208 -8.78 10.14 22.74
CA ALA A 208 -8.77 10.66 24.10
C ALA A 208 -7.33 10.71 24.66
N SER A 209 -6.58 9.62 24.54
CA SER A 209 -5.18 9.55 24.97
C SER A 209 -4.29 10.58 24.26
N SER A 210 -4.53 10.83 22.97
CA SER A 210 -3.81 11.86 22.21
C SER A 210 -4.13 13.29 22.66
N LEU A 211 -5.36 13.57 23.11
CA LEU A 211 -5.73 14.89 23.60
C LEU A 211 -5.15 15.14 25.00
N GLU A 212 -5.13 14.11 25.84
CA GLU A 212 -4.50 14.17 27.16
C GLU A 212 -2.99 14.43 27.06
N SER A 213 -2.29 13.74 26.15
CA SER A 213 -0.84 13.95 25.98
C SER A 213 -0.50 15.36 25.50
N ILE A 214 -1.33 15.95 24.63
CA ILE A 214 -1.19 17.35 24.20
C ILE A 214 -1.43 18.29 25.39
N ALA A 215 -2.46 18.05 26.20
CA ALA A 215 -2.77 18.88 27.36
C ALA A 215 -1.66 18.85 28.45
N HIS A 216 -0.93 17.74 28.57
CA HIS A 216 0.19 17.62 29.52
C HIS A 216 1.54 18.10 28.97
N SER A 217 1.65 18.34 27.66
CA SER A 217 2.85 18.87 26.99
C SER A 217 2.76 20.36 26.64
N SER A 218 1.61 20.98 26.96
CA SER A 218 1.33 22.41 26.83
C SER A 218 1.56 23.13 28.15
#